data_AF-A0A7C4AK10-F1
#
_entry.id   AF-A0A7C4AK10-F1
#
_cell.length_a   1.000
_cell.length_b   1.000
_cell.length_c   1.000
_cell.angle_alpha   90.00
_cell.angle_beta   90.00
_cell.angle_gamma   90.00
#
_symmetry.space_group_name_H-M   'P 1'
#
loop_
_entity.id
_entity.type
_entity.pdbx_description
1 polymer ?
#
loop_
_entity_poly.entity_id
_entity_poly.type
_entity_poly.pdbx_seq_one_letter_code
_entity_poly.pdbx_strand_id
1 'polypeptide(L)'
;MFKNIPAIAVVLTDRDVLSLDEDSLKDADIIELRVDMFESINDIEEVFALAIEKFKLPIILTVRAPSEGGKREFLNRLTIYERLINYSDFVDIEILSN
;
A
#
# COMPACT_ATOMS: atom_id res chain seq x y z
N MET A 1 -6.70 10.90 -14.44
CA MET A 1 -7.74 11.69 -13.74
C MET A 1 -8.58 10.68 -12.97
N PHE A 2 -8.85 10.93 -11.68
CA PHE A 2 -9.70 10.03 -10.89
C PHE A 2 -11.12 10.01 -11.45
N LYS A 3 -11.76 8.84 -11.39
CA LYS A 3 -13.14 8.62 -11.83
C LYS A 3 -14.11 9.31 -10.87
N ASN A 4 -13.83 9.26 -9.57
CA ASN A 4 -14.67 9.88 -8.55
C ASN A 4 -14.07 11.18 -8.00
N ILE A 5 -14.94 12.10 -7.61
CA ILE A 5 -14.60 13.30 -6.84
C ILE A 5 -15.66 13.40 -5.70
N PRO A 6 -15.27 13.14 -4.43
CA PRO A 6 -13.93 12.80 -3.95
C PRO A 6 -13.43 11.43 -4.46
N ALA A 7 -12.11 11.28 -4.56
CA ALA A 7 -11.48 10.01 -4.98
C ALA A 7 -11.67 8.92 -3.91
N ILE A 8 -11.79 7.68 -4.36
CA ILE A 8 -12.00 6.50 -3.51
C ILE A 8 -10.71 5.68 -3.44
N ALA A 9 -10.14 5.54 -2.26
CA ALA A 9 -9.02 4.65 -2.00
C ALA A 9 -9.50 3.34 -1.35
N VAL A 10 -8.97 2.20 -1.81
CA VAL A 10 -9.23 0.88 -1.24
C VAL A 10 -7.97 0.34 -0.57
N VAL A 11 -8.13 -0.20 0.64
CA VAL A 11 -7.03 -0.81 1.41
C VAL A 11 -6.81 -2.24 0.94
N LEU A 12 -5.55 -2.58 0.65
CA LEU A 12 -5.12 -3.92 0.27
C LEU A 12 -3.92 -4.39 1.10
N THR A 13 -3.91 -5.70 1.36
CA THR A 13 -2.78 -6.47 1.90
C THR A 13 -2.03 -7.22 0.78
N ASP A 14 -0.91 -7.86 1.10
CA ASP A 14 -0.20 -8.76 0.16
C ASP A 14 -1.12 -9.89 -0.33
N ARG A 15 -1.91 -10.46 0.57
CA ARG A 15 -2.89 -11.50 0.23
C ARG A 15 -3.95 -11.00 -0.75
N ASP A 16 -4.42 -9.76 -0.60
CA ASP A 16 -5.41 -9.18 -1.52
C ASP A 16 -4.80 -8.97 -2.90
N VAL A 17 -3.56 -8.46 -2.98
CA VAL A 17 -2.83 -8.31 -4.24
C VAL A 17 -2.68 -9.65 -4.97
N LEU A 18 -2.34 -10.71 -4.23
CA LEU A 18 -2.18 -12.05 -4.79
C LEU A 18 -3.50 -12.67 -5.26
N SER A 19 -4.61 -12.39 -4.57
CA SER A 19 -5.87 -13.12 -4.76
C SER A 19 -6.93 -12.40 -5.61
N LEU A 20 -7.01 -11.07 -5.57
CA LEU A 20 -8.04 -10.27 -6.27
C LEU A 20 -7.68 -10.04 -7.74
N ASP A 21 -8.64 -10.06 -8.66
CA ASP A 21 -8.43 -9.67 -10.05
C ASP A 21 -8.56 -8.15 -10.28
N GLU A 22 -8.24 -7.69 -11.49
CA GLU A 22 -8.36 -6.27 -11.88
C GLU A 22 -9.81 -5.74 -11.73
N ASP A 23 -10.79 -6.56 -12.10
CA ASP A 23 -12.21 -6.20 -12.07
C ASP A 23 -12.74 -5.96 -10.65
N SER A 24 -12.10 -6.57 -9.64
CA SER A 24 -12.43 -6.39 -8.22
C SER A 24 -12.31 -4.94 -7.75
N LEU A 25 -11.50 -4.12 -8.44
CA LEU A 25 -11.21 -2.72 -8.06
C LEU A 25 -11.80 -1.69 -9.02
N LYS A 26 -12.75 -2.08 -9.88
CA LYS A 26 -13.28 -1.21 -10.96
C LYS A 26 -13.83 0.15 -10.49
N ASP A 27 -14.32 0.22 -9.26
CA ASP A 27 -14.93 1.42 -8.66
C ASP A 27 -13.95 2.24 -7.79
N ALA A 28 -12.73 1.72 -7.57
CA ALA A 28 -11.67 2.43 -6.86
C ALA A 28 -10.87 3.35 -7.80
N ASP A 29 -10.33 4.42 -7.22
CA ASP A 29 -9.46 5.37 -7.89
C ASP A 29 -7.99 5.19 -7.51
N ILE A 30 -7.73 4.68 -6.31
CA ILE A 30 -6.41 4.57 -5.68
C ILE A 30 -6.38 3.28 -4.87
N ILE A 31 -5.22 2.62 -4.79
CA ILE A 31 -4.99 1.55 -3.83
C ILE A 31 -4.09 2.03 -2.70
N GLU A 32 -4.41 1.68 -1.47
CA GLU A 32 -3.52 1.84 -0.31
C GLU A 32 -2.95 0.48 0.08
N LEU A 33 -1.64 0.31 -0.07
CA LEU A 33 -0.94 -0.89 0.36
C LEU A 33 -0.45 -0.72 1.80
N ARG A 34 -1.13 -1.44 2.70
CA ARG A 34 -0.86 -1.43 4.15
C ARG A 34 0.19 -2.48 4.49
N VAL A 35 1.46 -2.10 4.42
CA VAL A 35 2.61 -2.99 4.69
C VAL A 35 2.58 -3.59 6.09
N ASP A 36 2.05 -2.84 7.06
CA ASP A 36 1.87 -3.32 8.43
C ASP A 36 0.88 -4.49 8.55
N MET A 37 0.05 -4.71 7.53
CA MET A 37 -0.91 -5.82 7.46
C MET A 37 -0.42 -7.00 6.60
N PHE A 38 0.75 -6.91 5.96
CA PHE A 38 1.23 -7.97 5.09
C PHE A 38 1.58 -9.23 5.90
N GLU A 39 1.30 -10.42 5.40
CA GLU A 39 1.72 -11.66 6.06
C GLU A 39 3.26 -11.77 6.07
N SER A 40 3.93 -11.42 4.97
CA SER A 40 5.39 -11.45 4.82
C SER A 40 5.96 -10.11 4.31
N ILE A 41 7.24 -9.85 4.57
CA ILE A 41 7.98 -8.68 4.03
C ILE A 41 9.18 -9.07 3.16
N ASN A 42 9.38 -10.37 2.93
CA ASN A 42 10.54 -10.85 2.17
C ASN A 42 10.45 -10.43 0.71
N ASP A 43 9.26 -10.51 0.12
CA ASP A 43 8.99 -10.28 -1.30
C ASP A 43 8.14 -9.01 -1.52
N ILE A 44 8.43 -7.98 -0.73
CA ILE A 44 7.57 -6.80 -0.64
C ILE A 44 7.60 -5.96 -1.94
N GLU A 45 8.76 -5.86 -2.60
CA GLU A 45 8.90 -5.21 -3.90
C GLU A 45 8.14 -5.97 -4.98
N GLU A 46 8.15 -7.30 -4.96
CA GLU A 46 7.42 -8.14 -5.90
C GLU A 46 5.90 -7.96 -5.75
N VAL A 47 5.39 -7.85 -4.52
CA VAL A 47 3.98 -7.56 -4.27
C VAL A 47 3.60 -6.18 -4.83
N PHE A 48 4.43 -5.16 -4.62
CA PHE A 48 4.17 -3.82 -5.18
C PHE A 48 4.24 -3.82 -6.72
N ALA A 49 5.24 -4.48 -7.30
CA ALA A 49 5.37 -4.62 -8.75
C ALA A 49 4.14 -5.32 -9.36
N LEU A 50 3.67 -6.39 -8.71
CA LEU A 50 2.46 -7.10 -9.11
C LEU A 50 1.22 -6.21 -8.99
N ALA A 51 1.08 -5.43 -7.92
CA ALA A 51 -0.05 -4.52 -7.75
C ALA A 51 -0.10 -3.46 -8.87
N ILE A 52 1.05 -2.87 -9.23
CA ILE A 52 1.19 -1.95 -10.36
C ILE A 52 0.80 -2.64 -11.66
N GLU A 53 1.29 -3.87 -11.88
CA GLU A 53 1.00 -4.60 -13.10
C GLU A 53 -0.50 -4.95 -13.22
N LYS A 54 -1.11 -5.40 -12.12
CA LYS A 54 -2.45 -5.99 -12.11
C LYS A 54 -3.57 -4.96 -12.09
N PHE A 55 -3.43 -3.92 -11.27
CA PHE A 55 -4.55 -3.01 -10.98
C PHE A 55 -4.52 -1.71 -11.77
N LYS A 56 -3.33 -1.29 -12.26
CA LYS A 56 -3.17 -0.05 -13.03
C LYS A 56 -3.74 1.20 -12.33
N LEU A 57 -3.81 1.18 -11.00
CA LEU A 57 -4.25 2.30 -10.16
C LEU A 57 -3.06 2.91 -9.41
N PRO A 58 -3.09 4.23 -9.11
CA PRO A 58 -2.08 4.86 -8.27
C PRO A 58 -2.02 4.22 -6.88
N ILE A 59 -0.82 4.20 -6.29
CA ILE A 59 -0.53 3.52 -5.03
C ILE A 59 -0.19 4.53 -3.93
N ILE A 60 -0.86 4.39 -2.77
CA ILE A 60 -0.44 4.96 -1.49
C ILE A 60 0.32 3.87 -0.72
N LEU A 61 1.59 4.14 -0.42
CA LEU A 61 2.40 3.31 0.48
C LEU A 61 2.17 3.71 1.94
N THR A 62 1.71 2.78 2.76
CA THR A 62 1.47 3.03 4.19
C THR A 62 2.17 1.99 5.06
N VAL A 63 2.97 2.48 6.02
CA VAL A 63 3.63 1.67 7.06
C VAL A 63 3.19 2.18 8.44
N ARG A 64 1.94 1.88 8.81
CA ARG A 64 1.32 2.39 10.04
C ARG A 64 1.91 1.72 11.28
N ALA A 65 2.32 2.51 12.26
CA ALA A 65 2.78 2.05 13.56
C ALA A 65 1.61 1.57 14.42
N PRO A 66 1.83 0.60 15.33
CA PRO A 66 0.81 0.16 16.28
C PRO A 66 0.19 1.30 17.12
N SER A 67 0.99 2.32 17.47
CA SER A 67 0.53 3.51 18.20
C SER A 67 -0.53 4.32 17.46
N GLU A 68 -0.59 4.22 16.13
CA GLU A 68 -1.61 4.84 15.27
C GLU A 68 -2.57 3.79 14.65
N GLY A 69 -2.67 2.59 15.25
CA GLY A 69 -3.61 1.54 14.82
C GLY A 69 -3.07 0.59 13.75
N GLY A 70 -1.76 0.59 13.52
CA GLY A 70 -1.07 -0.40 12.68
C GLY A 70 -1.10 -1.82 13.27
N LYS A 71 -0.88 -2.83 12.42
CA LYS A 71 -0.94 -4.25 12.82
C LYS A 71 0.41 -4.89 13.11
N ARG A 72 1.51 -4.24 12.73
CA ARG A 72 2.86 -4.75 12.91
C ARG A 72 3.79 -3.61 13.28
N GLU A 73 4.67 -3.87 14.23
CA GLU A 73 5.76 -2.96 14.57
C GLU A 73 6.97 -3.22 13.67
N PHE A 74 7.56 -2.14 13.16
CA PHE A 74 8.78 -2.19 12.37
C PHE A 74 9.84 -1.32 13.02
N LEU A 75 10.99 -1.92 13.37
CA LEU A 75 12.11 -1.21 13.99
C LEU A 75 12.73 -0.16 13.06
N ASN A 76 12.68 -0.38 11.74
CA ASN A 76 13.25 0.54 10.75
C ASN A 76 12.28 0.75 9.57
N ARG A 77 11.26 1.59 9.80
CA ARG A 77 10.27 1.95 8.77
C ARG A 77 10.88 2.70 7.60
N LEU A 78 11.89 3.54 7.86
CA LEU A 78 12.55 4.34 6.83
C LEU A 78 13.09 3.45 5.70
N THR A 79 13.75 2.33 6.04
CA THR A 79 14.25 1.39 5.04
C THR A 79 13.14 0.74 4.21
N ILE A 80 11.93 0.54 4.77
CA ILE A 80 10.78 0.07 3.99
C ILE A 80 10.35 1.14 2.99
N TYR A 81 10.24 2.39 3.43
CA TYR A 81 9.92 3.52 2.55
C TYR A 81 10.95 3.67 1.42
N GLU A 82 12.25 3.66 1.74
CA GLU A 82 13.33 3.79 0.76
C GLU A 82 13.29 2.71 -0.33
N ARG A 83 12.94 1.47 0.05
CA ARG A 83 12.78 0.35 -0.90
C ARG A 83 11.59 0.53 -1.83
N LEU A 84 10.47 1.06 -1.31
CA LEU A 84 9.17 1.03 -1.97
C LEU A 84 8.72 2.35 -2.58
N ILE A 85 9.42 3.46 -2.31
CA ILE A 85 9.03 4.79 -2.78
C ILE A 85 8.95 4.87 -4.31
N ASN A 86 9.80 4.15 -5.03
CA ASN A 86 9.78 4.12 -6.51
C ASN A 86 8.63 3.28 -7.10
N TYR A 87 7.89 2.57 -6.26
CA TYR A 87 6.71 1.79 -6.63
C TYR A 87 5.40 2.49 -6.24
N SER A 88 5.48 3.71 -5.71
CA SER A 88 4.35 4.38 -5.06
C SER A 88 4.18 5.80 -5.61
N ASP A 89 2.93 6.22 -5.81
CA ASP A 89 2.60 7.59 -6.24
C ASP A 89 2.46 8.53 -5.04
N PHE A 90 2.07 7.97 -3.89
CA PHE A 90 1.88 8.67 -2.62
C PHE A 90 2.46 7.85 -1.47
N VAL A 91 2.78 8.53 -0.38
CA VAL A 91 3.28 7.91 0.86
C VAL A 91 2.50 8.46 2.04
N ASP A 92 2.03 7.58 2.91
CA ASP A 92 1.47 7.93 4.21
C ASP A 92 2.59 7.96 5.25
N ILE A 93 2.88 9.17 5.75
CA ILE A 93 3.86 9.43 6.80
C ILE A 93 3.14 10.00 8.01
N GLU A 94 3.38 9.38 9.16
CA GLU A 94 2.82 9.81 10.43
C GLU A 94 3.46 11.11 10.89
N ILE A 95 2.65 12.05 11.37
CA ILE A 95 3.11 13.36 11.87
C ILE A 95 4.07 13.18 13.06
N LEU A 96 3.84 12.15 13.88
CA LEU A 96 4.64 11.84 15.06
C LEU A 96 5.61 10.67 14.84
N SER A 97 6.26 10.66 13.66
CA SER A 97 7.33 9.70 13.37
C SER A 97 8.60 10.08 14.14
N ASN A 98 8.91 9.35 15.22
CA ASN A 98 10.23 9.37 15.86
C ASN A 98 11.16 8.33 15.25
#